data_AF-A0A6A6DTG3-F1
#
_entry.id   AF-A0A6A6DTG3-F1
#
_cell.length_a   1.000
_cell.length_b   1.000
_cell.length_c   1.000
_cell.angle_alpha   90.00
_cell.angle_beta   90.00
_cell.angle_gamma   90.00
#
_symmetry.space_group_name_H-M   'P 1'
#
loop_
_entity.id
_entity.type
_entity.pdbx_description
1 polymer ?
#
loop_
_entity_poly.entity_id
_entity_poly.type
_entity_poly.pdbx_seq_one_letter_code
_entity_poly.pdbx_strand_id
1 'polypeptide(L)'
;MQKTVTVEEQKRVIAEDRKIFEDRSVNFRGTIRVRLEYLEFTYPNIRSEDESQRVRDDLAFKFQEGGCYRLIPSHYIPAIVDRNTLSLILGSLSQSAEELVENAGKMPPEPKLPRDFRLECLQGRSRVKACEMSFPVAERWWTVNLYLSEAGTELRTALIEEYSGSSRHSDSEIYKMITYYRQQGTGRNKFAEKRWWLRLSPNKMRDLKLFLNHGDTKKFGGKRNLTNALNALLTIPNLWNGNWIGILHHALALKCDERLVHYLEYIYTTWTTITGESTETIDGETIAELELRAPSVPRDRAYLEALFEDGVLFKYFQHPESRESIWRRLVTFQGIIPTLRTFFQDIKFLSPLAKAMKGLLDENLQGTIDTTLEKCFYGINQREGFFRIQRSENQLVLVPGNVDDQIQFGILTLWLFASRYCFEMTGECPRKDRGMKKPVAKEPNDAVWYSFALLALELGFDSDQIREL
;
A
#
# COMPACT_ATOMS: atom_id res chain seq x y z
N MET A 1 19.73 -2.76 15.93
CA MET A 1 19.13 -2.69 17.27
C MET A 1 17.89 -1.83 17.19
N GLN A 2 16.71 -2.47 17.10
CA GLN A 2 15.47 -1.79 17.43
C GLN A 2 15.48 -1.58 18.95
N LYS A 3 15.32 -0.33 19.40
CA LYS A 3 15.08 -0.05 20.82
C LYS A 3 13.68 -0.58 21.13
N THR A 4 13.61 -1.66 21.91
CA THR A 4 12.35 -2.12 22.50
C THR A 4 11.95 -1.11 23.56
N VAL A 5 10.78 -0.49 23.40
CA VAL A 5 10.23 0.45 24.40
C VAL A 5 9.94 -0.34 25.66
N THR A 6 10.47 0.10 26.80
CA THR A 6 10.27 -0.56 28.09
C THR A 6 8.81 -0.38 28.56
N VAL A 7 8.32 -1.32 29.38
CA VAL A 7 6.96 -1.25 29.94
C VAL A 7 6.74 0.04 30.75
N GLU A 8 7.78 0.56 31.38
CA GLU A 8 7.75 1.82 32.14
C GLU A 8 7.69 3.05 31.23
N GLU A 9 8.42 3.06 30.10
CA GLU A 9 8.30 4.10 29.08
C GLU A 9 6.90 4.10 28.46
N GLN A 10 6.32 2.93 28.16
CA GLN A 10 4.98 2.82 27.62
C GLN A 10 3.91 3.32 28.62
N LYS A 11 4.07 3.03 29.91
CA LYS A 11 3.17 3.55 30.96
C LYS A 11 3.23 5.08 31.07
N ARG A 12 4.41 5.69 30.92
CA ARG A 12 4.58 7.15 30.91
C ARG A 12 3.90 7.78 29.69
N VAL A 13 4.09 7.21 28.51
CA VAL A 13 3.43 7.67 27.27
C VAL A 13 1.90 7.59 27.38
N ILE A 14 1.36 6.49 27.93
CA ILE A 14 -0.10 6.35 28.13
C ILE A 14 -0.63 7.41 29.13
N ALA A 15 0.13 7.74 30.16
CA ALA A 15 -0.27 8.77 31.13
C ALA A 15 -0.26 10.17 30.50
N GLU A 16 0.73 10.48 29.68
CA GLU A 16 0.81 11.73 28.91
C GLU A 16 -0.32 11.83 27.87
N ASP A 17 -0.58 10.76 27.12
CA ASP A 17 -1.66 10.69 26.13
C ASP A 17 -3.05 10.89 26.77
N ARG A 18 -3.29 10.24 27.92
CA ARG A 18 -4.52 10.44 28.70
C ARG A 18 -4.66 11.89 29.16
N LYS A 19 -3.59 12.49 29.68
CA LYS A 19 -3.61 13.89 30.14
C LYS A 19 -3.93 14.84 28.99
N ILE A 20 -3.29 14.68 27.84
CA ILE A 20 -3.55 15.48 26.63
C ILE A 20 -5.00 15.30 26.16
N PHE A 21 -5.54 14.08 26.20
CA PHE A 21 -6.94 13.80 25.87
C PHE A 21 -7.93 14.52 26.81
N GLU A 22 -7.69 14.44 28.13
CA GLU A 22 -8.50 15.12 29.14
C GLU A 22 -8.43 16.64 28.98
N ASP A 23 -7.21 17.20 28.85
CA ASP A 23 -6.98 18.63 28.63
C ASP A 23 -7.66 19.13 27.34
N ARG A 24 -7.65 18.31 26.28
CA ARG A 24 -8.34 18.65 25.01
C ARG A 24 -9.84 18.73 25.22
N SER A 25 -10.43 17.79 25.95
CA SER A 25 -11.86 17.79 26.22
C SER A 25 -12.28 18.95 27.11
N VAL A 26 -11.48 19.30 28.12
CA VAL A 26 -11.79 20.38 29.07
C VAL A 26 -11.64 21.76 28.43
N ASN A 27 -10.67 21.94 27.52
CA ASN A 27 -10.36 23.24 26.93
C ASN A 27 -11.06 23.49 25.59
N PHE A 28 -11.70 22.50 24.99
CA PHE A 28 -12.44 22.67 23.74
C PHE A 28 -13.69 23.54 23.95
N ARG A 29 -13.89 24.53 23.09
CA ARG A 29 -15.00 25.50 23.17
C ARG A 29 -15.90 25.51 21.94
N GLY A 30 -15.74 24.53 21.05
CA GLY A 30 -16.59 24.33 19.88
C GLY A 30 -15.91 24.62 18.56
N THR A 31 -16.68 24.46 17.48
CA THR A 31 -16.20 24.57 16.10
C THR A 31 -16.94 25.67 15.34
N ILE A 32 -16.20 26.54 14.63
CA ILE A 32 -16.75 27.67 13.87
C ILE A 32 -16.18 27.75 12.45
N ARG A 33 -16.82 28.49 11.55
CA ARG A 33 -16.28 28.86 10.23
C ARG A 33 -15.78 30.29 10.26
N VAL A 34 -14.56 30.52 9.81
CA VAL A 34 -13.94 31.84 9.87
C VAL A 34 -13.41 32.20 8.50
N ARG A 35 -13.53 33.47 8.11
CA ARG A 35 -12.91 34.00 6.89
C ARG A 35 -11.40 33.97 7.02
N LEU A 36 -10.70 33.67 5.91
CA LEU A 36 -9.23 33.52 5.94
C LEU A 36 -8.52 34.80 6.40
N GLU A 37 -9.12 35.98 6.16
CA GLU A 37 -8.59 37.29 6.57
C GLU A 37 -8.47 37.48 8.09
N TYR A 38 -9.25 36.71 8.87
CA TYR A 38 -9.20 36.76 10.32
C TYR A 38 -8.19 35.76 10.90
N LEU A 39 -7.59 34.86 10.10
CA LEU A 39 -6.68 33.83 10.61
C LEU A 39 -5.25 34.36 10.65
N GLU A 40 -4.62 34.29 11.81
CA GLU A 40 -3.24 34.72 12.00
C GLU A 40 -2.36 33.54 12.48
N PHE A 41 -1.16 33.44 11.92
CA PHE A 41 -0.20 32.37 12.22
C PHE A 41 1.07 32.99 12.80
N THR A 42 1.08 33.24 14.10
CA THR A 42 2.16 33.94 14.82
C THR A 42 3.31 33.02 15.24
N TYR A 43 3.11 31.70 15.25
CA TYR A 43 4.15 30.76 15.66
C TYR A 43 5.22 30.56 14.58
N PRO A 44 6.51 30.77 14.92
CA PRO A 44 7.60 30.23 14.13
C PRO A 44 7.59 28.72 14.33
N ASN A 45 6.89 28.02 13.45
CA ASN A 45 7.03 26.58 13.33
C ASN A 45 8.55 26.28 13.29
N ILE A 46 9.07 25.29 14.03
CA ILE A 46 10.52 24.94 13.99
C ILE A 46 10.96 24.51 12.56
N ARG A 47 10.01 24.44 11.61
CA ARG A 47 10.20 24.24 10.17
C ARG A 47 9.77 25.43 9.29
N SER A 48 9.52 26.62 9.85
CA SER A 48 8.77 27.72 9.20
C SER A 48 9.52 28.59 8.20
N GLU A 49 10.69 28.18 7.74
CA GLU A 49 11.28 28.79 6.54
C GLU A 49 11.03 27.95 5.28
N ASP A 50 10.55 26.69 5.42
CA ASP A 50 10.50 25.75 4.30
C ASP A 50 9.25 24.86 4.27
N GLU A 51 8.06 25.41 4.53
CA GLU A 51 6.84 24.90 3.88
C GLU A 51 6.93 25.22 2.39
N SER A 52 7.72 24.39 1.71
CA SER A 52 8.14 24.51 0.32
C SER A 52 6.93 24.70 -0.59
N GLN A 53 7.10 25.57 -1.61
CA GLN A 53 6.08 25.88 -2.62
C GLN A 53 5.33 24.62 -3.11
N ARG A 54 6.06 23.50 -3.24
CA ARG A 54 5.56 22.15 -3.57
C ARG A 54 4.38 21.68 -2.70
N VAL A 55 4.39 21.90 -1.39
CA VAL A 55 3.30 21.47 -0.48
C VAL A 55 2.04 22.31 -0.72
N ARG A 56 2.22 23.60 -1.01
CA ARG A 56 1.11 24.51 -1.33
C ARG A 56 0.52 24.15 -2.68
N ASP A 57 1.37 23.89 -3.68
CA ASP A 57 0.94 23.48 -5.02
C ASP A 57 0.22 22.13 -4.99
N ASP A 58 0.71 21.15 -4.20
CA ASP A 58 0.04 19.85 -4.02
C ASP A 58 -1.34 20.00 -3.34
N LEU A 59 -1.46 20.86 -2.33
CA LEU A 59 -2.74 21.15 -1.69
C LEU A 59 -3.70 21.92 -2.62
N ALA A 60 -3.20 22.89 -3.37
CA ALA A 60 -3.98 23.67 -4.34
C ALA A 60 -4.51 22.78 -5.46
N PHE A 61 -3.66 21.88 -5.98
CA PHE A 61 -4.06 20.85 -6.94
C PHE A 61 -5.15 19.94 -6.36
N LYS A 62 -4.99 19.44 -5.13
CA LYS A 62 -6.01 18.63 -4.44
C LYS A 62 -7.34 19.36 -4.30
N PHE A 63 -7.32 20.66 -4.03
CA PHE A 63 -8.53 21.47 -3.92
C PHE A 63 -9.23 21.66 -5.25
N GLN A 64 -8.48 21.84 -6.34
CA GLN A 64 -9.02 22.03 -7.70
C GLN A 64 -9.60 20.73 -8.27
N GLU A 65 -8.89 19.61 -8.18
CA GLU A 65 -9.30 18.33 -8.76
C GLU A 65 -10.28 17.54 -7.86
N GLY A 66 -10.06 17.58 -6.55
CA GLY A 66 -10.75 16.76 -5.55
C GLY A 66 -11.95 17.43 -4.89
N GLY A 67 -11.98 18.77 -4.90
CA GLY A 67 -12.82 19.61 -4.04
C GLY A 67 -12.18 19.85 -2.66
N CYS A 68 -12.58 20.94 -1.99
CA CYS A 68 -12.07 21.31 -0.67
C CYS A 68 -13.09 20.96 0.43
N TYR A 69 -12.81 19.89 1.20
CA TYR A 69 -13.70 19.42 2.25
C TYR A 69 -13.36 20.05 3.60
N ARG A 70 -13.78 21.30 3.78
CA ARG A 70 -13.50 22.11 4.99
C ARG A 70 -14.27 21.64 6.22
N LEU A 71 -15.28 20.79 6.06
CA LEU A 71 -16.13 20.28 7.14
C LEU A 71 -15.66 18.93 7.72
N ILE A 72 -14.52 18.39 7.30
CA ILE A 72 -13.96 17.16 7.88
C ILE A 72 -13.12 17.50 9.12
N PRO A 73 -13.33 16.85 10.27
CA PRO A 73 -12.59 17.13 11.51
C PRO A 73 -11.06 17.11 11.37
N SER A 74 -10.50 16.22 10.54
CA SER A 74 -9.05 16.16 10.25
C SER A 74 -8.50 17.36 9.46
N HIS A 75 -9.38 18.21 8.92
CA HIS A 75 -9.01 19.44 8.23
C HIS A 75 -9.22 20.69 9.08
N TYR A 76 -9.79 20.57 10.28
CA TYR A 76 -10.03 21.72 11.14
C TYR A 76 -8.72 22.31 11.61
N ILE A 77 -8.65 23.63 11.63
CA ILE A 77 -7.49 24.34 12.15
C ILE A 77 -7.71 24.56 13.65
N PRO A 78 -6.81 24.10 14.53
CA PRO A 78 -6.90 24.49 15.94
C PRO A 78 -6.47 25.95 16.10
N ALA A 79 -7.30 26.71 16.80
CA ALA A 79 -7.03 28.07 17.21
C ALA A 79 -7.13 28.21 18.72
N ILE A 80 -6.39 29.18 19.25
CA ILE A 80 -6.39 29.52 20.66
C ILE A 80 -7.11 30.83 20.87
N VAL A 81 -7.96 30.87 21.89
CA VAL A 81 -8.73 32.04 22.27
C VAL A 81 -8.64 32.28 23.78
N ASP A 82 -8.54 33.54 24.17
CA ASP A 82 -8.79 33.92 25.56
C ASP A 82 -10.30 34.06 25.83
N ARG A 83 -10.68 34.25 27.09
CA ARG A 83 -12.09 34.36 27.49
C ARG A 83 -12.79 35.57 26.87
N ASN A 84 -12.07 36.65 26.64
CA ASN A 84 -12.62 37.89 26.07
C ASN A 84 -12.96 37.69 24.59
N THR A 85 -12.03 37.10 23.84
CA THR A 85 -12.15 36.73 22.42
C THR A 85 -13.27 35.71 22.24
N LEU A 86 -13.35 34.70 23.10
CA LEU A 86 -14.44 33.74 23.08
C LEU A 86 -15.80 34.42 23.31
N SER A 87 -15.87 35.34 24.27
CA SER A 87 -17.11 36.10 24.54
C SER A 87 -17.55 36.97 23.36
N LEU A 88 -16.59 37.57 22.63
CA LEU A 88 -16.86 38.30 21.39
C LEU A 88 -17.38 37.39 20.29
N ILE A 89 -16.78 36.20 20.11
CA ILE A 89 -17.25 35.21 19.15
C ILE A 89 -18.67 34.79 19.50
N LEU A 90 -18.93 34.41 20.75
CA LEU A 90 -20.26 33.99 21.22
C LEU A 90 -21.29 35.12 21.10
N GLY A 91 -20.95 36.36 21.42
CA GLY A 91 -21.85 37.52 21.27
C GLY A 91 -22.22 37.83 19.82
N SER A 92 -21.41 37.40 18.86
CA SER A 92 -21.71 37.50 17.42
C SER A 92 -22.55 36.33 16.88
N LEU A 93 -22.74 35.29 17.69
CA LEU A 93 -23.47 34.08 17.36
C LEU A 93 -24.83 34.08 18.08
N SER A 94 -25.83 33.47 17.46
CA SER A 94 -27.15 33.28 18.09
C SER A 94 -27.22 31.99 18.92
N GLN A 95 -26.07 31.39 19.26
CA GLN A 95 -25.96 30.08 19.89
C GLN A 95 -25.25 30.19 21.24
N SER A 96 -25.55 29.29 22.18
CA SER A 96 -24.84 29.21 23.46
C SER A 96 -23.46 28.54 23.32
N ALA A 97 -22.63 28.67 24.36
CA ALA A 97 -21.32 28.01 24.40
C ALA A 97 -21.46 26.47 24.38
N GLU A 98 -22.48 25.94 25.04
CA GLU A 98 -22.81 24.52 25.08
C GLU A 98 -23.24 24.00 23.70
N GLU A 99 -24.06 24.76 22.98
CA GLU A 99 -24.49 24.42 21.62
C GLU A 99 -23.33 24.40 20.60
N LEU A 100 -22.29 25.22 20.83
CA LEU A 100 -21.10 25.24 19.98
C LEU A 100 -20.25 23.96 20.14
N VAL A 101 -20.23 23.39 21.35
CA VAL A 101 -19.50 22.16 21.70
C VAL A 101 -20.28 20.93 21.24
N GLU A 102 -21.60 20.92 21.43
CA GLU A 102 -22.49 19.80 21.06
C GLU A 102 -22.87 19.75 19.56
N ASN A 103 -22.25 20.59 18.73
CA ASN A 103 -22.59 20.80 17.31
C ASN A 103 -22.25 19.61 16.37
N ALA A 104 -22.32 18.38 16.87
CA ALA A 104 -22.07 17.16 16.13
C ALA A 104 -23.15 16.96 15.04
N GLY A 105 -22.76 17.15 13.78
CA GLY A 105 -23.58 16.82 12.62
C GLY A 105 -24.37 17.98 11.97
N LYS A 106 -24.29 19.20 12.49
CA LYS A 106 -24.81 20.42 11.82
C LYS A 106 -23.67 21.23 11.22
N MET A 107 -24.00 22.16 10.32
CA MET A 107 -22.99 23.05 9.74
C MET A 107 -22.45 24.01 10.82
N PRO A 108 -21.12 24.14 11.00
CA PRO A 108 -20.57 25.06 11.98
C PRO A 108 -20.98 26.51 11.67
N PRO A 109 -21.30 27.32 12.69
CA PRO A 109 -21.74 28.69 12.49
C PRO A 109 -20.60 29.59 11.99
N GLU A 110 -20.95 30.67 11.28
CA GLU A 110 -20.00 31.70 10.82
C GLU A 110 -20.25 33.00 11.63
N PRO A 111 -19.40 33.29 12.64
CA PRO A 111 -19.51 34.53 13.40
C PRO A 111 -19.23 35.77 12.54
N LYS A 112 -20.00 36.84 12.76
CA LYS A 112 -19.75 38.15 12.14
C LYS A 112 -18.76 38.94 12.99
N LEU A 113 -17.49 38.82 12.66
CA LEU A 113 -16.39 39.41 13.41
C LEU A 113 -16.01 40.81 12.88
N PRO A 114 -15.49 41.70 13.74
CA PRO A 114 -14.93 42.99 13.32
C PRO A 114 -13.76 42.84 12.33
N ARG A 115 -13.50 43.86 11.50
CA ARG A 115 -12.45 43.80 10.45
C ARG A 115 -11.02 43.71 11.01
N ASP A 116 -10.82 44.27 12.19
CA ASP A 116 -9.58 44.28 12.96
C ASP A 116 -9.37 42.99 13.77
N PHE A 117 -10.36 42.09 13.80
CA PHE A 117 -10.27 40.84 14.53
C PHE A 117 -9.21 39.90 13.93
N ARG A 118 -8.39 39.29 14.79
CA ARG A 118 -7.40 38.28 14.42
C ARG A 118 -7.50 37.09 15.38
N LEU A 119 -7.53 35.89 14.79
CA LEU A 119 -7.64 34.61 15.47
C LEU A 119 -6.32 33.86 15.35
N GLU A 120 -5.67 33.68 16.48
CA GLU A 120 -4.39 32.98 16.56
C GLU A 120 -4.57 31.49 16.27
N CYS A 121 -4.02 31.04 15.15
CA CYS A 121 -4.04 29.67 14.68
C CYS A 121 -2.67 29.02 14.89
N LEU A 122 -2.68 27.82 15.45
CA LEU A 122 -1.44 27.09 15.75
C LEU A 122 -0.79 26.49 14.50
N GLN A 123 -1.60 26.22 13.46
CA GLN A 123 -1.16 25.52 12.24
C GLN A 123 -2.17 25.66 11.11
N GLY A 124 -1.83 25.16 9.91
CA GLY A 124 -2.73 25.16 8.74
C GLY A 124 -2.44 26.25 7.72
N ARG A 125 -1.33 26.99 7.88
CA ARG A 125 -0.88 28.08 6.98
C ARG A 125 -0.82 27.64 5.51
N SER A 126 -0.28 26.47 5.21
CA SER A 126 -0.25 25.93 3.84
C SER A 126 -1.65 25.68 3.25
N ARG A 127 -2.65 25.27 4.06
CA ARG A 127 -4.03 25.07 3.58
C ARG A 127 -4.74 26.39 3.34
N VAL A 128 -4.53 27.39 4.20
CA VAL A 128 -5.03 28.75 3.99
C VAL A 128 -4.47 29.34 2.70
N LYS A 129 -3.15 29.28 2.52
CA LYS A 129 -2.50 29.76 1.27
C LYS A 129 -2.97 29.01 0.03
N ALA A 130 -3.06 27.68 0.09
CA ALA A 130 -3.60 26.89 -1.02
C ALA A 130 -5.07 27.26 -1.30
N CYS A 131 -5.87 27.54 -0.28
CA CYS A 131 -7.25 27.98 -0.44
C CYS A 131 -7.34 29.36 -1.10
N GLU A 132 -6.45 30.29 -0.76
CA GLU A 132 -6.36 31.62 -1.39
C GLU A 132 -6.00 31.53 -2.87
N MET A 133 -5.13 30.58 -3.23
CA MET A 133 -4.73 30.31 -4.62
C MET A 133 -5.83 29.63 -5.43
N SER A 134 -6.60 28.73 -4.81
CA SER A 134 -7.56 27.87 -5.53
C SER A 134 -9.00 28.38 -5.56
N PHE A 135 -9.40 29.32 -4.68
CA PHE A 135 -10.80 29.73 -4.54
C PHE A 135 -11.03 31.24 -4.65
N PRO A 136 -12.20 31.66 -5.19
CA PRO A 136 -12.61 33.05 -5.23
C PRO A 136 -12.85 33.61 -3.82
N VAL A 137 -12.80 34.93 -3.67
CA VAL A 137 -12.88 35.63 -2.37
C VAL A 137 -14.12 35.22 -1.55
N ALA A 138 -15.26 35.00 -2.21
CA ALA A 138 -16.49 34.54 -1.56
C ALA A 138 -16.36 33.18 -0.85
N GLU A 139 -15.45 32.31 -1.30
CA GLU A 139 -15.22 30.96 -0.77
C GLU A 139 -13.97 30.87 0.13
N ARG A 140 -13.37 32.01 0.50
CA ARG A 140 -12.21 32.07 1.39
C ARG A 140 -12.64 32.02 2.86
N TRP A 141 -13.04 30.83 3.30
CA TRP A 141 -13.31 30.50 4.70
C TRP A 141 -12.67 29.16 5.08
N TRP A 142 -12.51 28.91 6.37
CA TRP A 142 -12.04 27.63 6.90
C TRP A 142 -12.75 27.27 8.21
N THR A 143 -12.81 25.97 8.54
CA THR A 143 -13.37 25.49 9.81
C THR A 143 -12.30 25.41 10.88
N VAL A 144 -12.60 25.98 12.05
CA VAL A 144 -11.65 26.19 13.14
C VAL A 144 -12.21 25.60 14.43
N ASN A 145 -11.35 24.89 15.17
CA ASN A 145 -11.63 24.42 16.52
C ASN A 145 -11.07 25.41 17.53
N LEU A 146 -11.90 25.84 18.48
CA LEU A 146 -11.52 26.79 19.51
C LEU A 146 -11.06 26.07 20.78
N TYR A 147 -9.88 26.45 21.27
CA TYR A 147 -9.34 26.00 22.55
C TYR A 147 -9.01 27.21 23.42
N LEU A 148 -9.27 27.13 24.73
CA LEU A 148 -8.88 28.20 25.66
C LEU A 148 -7.36 28.34 25.75
N SER A 149 -6.87 29.58 25.83
CA SER A 149 -5.44 29.89 26.06
C SER A 149 -4.93 29.44 27.43
N GLU A 150 -5.84 29.17 28.36
CA GLU A 150 -5.55 28.56 29.67
C GLU A 150 -5.12 27.09 29.55
N ALA A 151 -5.29 26.46 28.39
CA ALA A 151 -4.70 25.17 28.09
C ALA A 151 -3.18 25.26 28.18
N GLY A 152 -2.58 24.49 29.08
CA GLY A 152 -1.14 24.49 29.32
C GLY A 152 -0.31 24.29 28.05
N THR A 153 0.99 24.59 28.15
CA THR A 153 1.95 24.47 27.04
C THR A 153 1.98 23.08 26.39
N GLU A 154 1.66 22.03 27.15
CA GLU A 154 1.60 20.64 26.70
C GLU A 154 0.51 20.39 25.65
N LEU A 155 -0.74 20.81 25.90
CA LEU A 155 -1.82 20.71 24.90
C LEU A 155 -1.49 21.56 23.67
N ARG A 156 -0.89 22.72 23.88
CA ARG A 156 -0.45 23.62 22.80
C ARG A 156 0.53 22.93 21.86
N THR A 157 1.56 22.30 22.42
CA THR A 157 2.56 21.50 21.68
C THR A 157 1.92 20.31 20.98
N ALA A 158 1.06 19.57 21.67
CA ALA A 158 0.35 18.42 21.10
C ALA A 158 -0.50 18.80 19.88
N LEU A 159 -1.23 19.93 19.94
CA LEU A 159 -2.04 20.42 18.81
C LEU A 159 -1.18 20.81 17.60
N ILE A 160 0.03 21.34 17.82
CA ILE A 160 1.02 21.66 16.77
C ILE A 160 1.59 20.37 16.16
N GLU A 161 1.84 19.35 16.98
CA GLU A 161 2.41 18.07 16.55
C GLU A 161 1.39 17.13 15.87
N GLU A 162 0.13 17.11 16.32
CA GLU A 162 -0.93 16.20 15.87
C GLU A 162 -1.23 16.31 14.37
N TYR A 163 -1.04 17.48 13.76
CA TYR A 163 -1.23 17.67 12.31
C TYR A 163 -0.08 17.13 11.48
N SER A 164 1.10 16.99 12.10
CA SER A 164 2.21 16.23 11.52
C SER A 164 1.89 14.72 11.51
N GLY A 165 0.91 14.29 12.31
CA GLY A 165 0.56 12.90 12.60
C GLY A 165 -0.87 12.45 12.28
N SER A 166 -1.77 13.31 11.78
CA SER A 166 -3.21 13.01 11.62
C SER A 166 -3.40 11.67 10.88
N SER A 167 -3.80 10.65 11.64
CA SER A 167 -3.99 9.23 11.27
C SER A 167 -3.63 8.93 9.80
N ARG A 168 -2.36 8.59 9.54
CA ARG A 168 -1.96 8.03 8.25
C ARG A 168 -2.67 6.68 8.13
N HIS A 169 -3.86 6.68 7.55
CA HIS A 169 -4.54 5.45 7.18
C HIS A 169 -3.54 4.65 6.37
N SER A 170 -3.38 3.39 6.74
CA SER A 170 -2.52 2.47 6.00
C SER A 170 -3.04 2.33 4.56
N ASP A 171 -2.14 1.99 3.66
CA ASP A 171 -2.50 1.70 2.26
C ASP A 171 -3.59 0.62 2.19
N SER A 172 -3.52 -0.34 3.09
CA SER A 172 -4.46 -1.43 3.28
C SER A 172 -5.88 -0.96 3.62
N GLU A 173 -6.02 -0.06 4.60
CA GLU A 173 -7.32 0.50 4.98
C GLU A 173 -7.93 1.31 3.84
N ILE A 174 -7.10 2.11 3.16
CA ILE A 174 -7.54 2.92 2.03
C ILE A 174 -8.03 2.01 0.89
N TYR A 175 -7.25 0.99 0.53
CA TYR A 175 -7.61 0.04 -0.52
C TYR A 175 -8.89 -0.74 -0.20
N LYS A 176 -8.99 -1.30 1.01
CA LYS A 176 -10.16 -2.06 1.46
C LYS A 176 -11.44 -1.24 1.34
N MET A 177 -11.38 0.04 1.74
CA MET A 177 -12.54 0.93 1.67
C MET A 177 -12.90 1.32 0.24
N ILE A 178 -11.91 1.61 -0.62
CA ILE A 178 -12.15 1.85 -2.06
C ILE A 178 -12.86 0.64 -2.68
N THR A 179 -12.32 -0.57 -2.48
CA THR A 179 -12.90 -1.81 -3.01
C THR A 179 -14.32 -2.05 -2.47
N TYR A 180 -14.53 -1.88 -1.16
CA TYR A 180 -15.84 -2.04 -0.52
C TYR A 180 -16.91 -1.14 -1.15
N TYR A 181 -16.62 0.16 -1.30
CA TYR A 181 -17.59 1.09 -1.89
C TYR A 181 -17.83 0.83 -3.38
N ARG A 182 -16.80 0.38 -4.12
CA ARG A 182 -16.90 0.03 -5.54
C ARG A 182 -17.83 -1.17 -5.75
N GLN A 183 -17.76 -2.18 -4.88
CA GLN A 183 -18.61 -3.39 -4.92
C GLN A 183 -20.08 -3.08 -4.61
N GLN A 184 -20.36 -2.12 -3.72
CA GLN A 184 -21.71 -1.81 -3.24
C GLN A 184 -22.54 -0.94 -4.22
N GLY A 185 -21.97 -0.43 -5.32
CA GLY A 185 -22.70 0.03 -6.52
C GLY A 185 -23.66 1.24 -6.44
N THR A 186 -24.02 1.78 -5.26
CA THR A 186 -25.01 2.88 -5.14
C THR A 186 -24.42 4.29 -5.33
N GLY A 187 -25.25 5.27 -5.71
CA GLY A 187 -24.83 6.66 -5.93
C GLY A 187 -24.19 7.34 -4.70
N ARG A 188 -24.60 6.97 -3.48
CA ARG A 188 -24.01 7.45 -2.21
C ARG A 188 -22.61 6.86 -1.96
N ASN A 189 -22.34 5.66 -2.48
CA ASN A 189 -21.07 4.95 -2.34
C ASN A 189 -19.97 5.57 -3.22
N LYS A 190 -20.31 6.17 -4.37
CA LYS A 190 -19.32 6.87 -5.23
C LYS A 190 -18.67 8.07 -4.54
N PHE A 191 -19.42 8.79 -3.71
CA PHE A 191 -18.88 9.92 -2.94
C PHE A 191 -17.96 9.45 -1.80
N ALA A 192 -18.34 8.36 -1.13
CA ALA A 192 -17.51 7.75 -0.09
C ALA A 192 -16.22 7.15 -0.69
N GLU A 193 -16.30 6.49 -1.83
CA GLU A 193 -15.14 6.00 -2.60
C GLU A 193 -14.19 7.16 -2.95
N LYS A 194 -14.71 8.26 -3.53
CA LYS A 194 -13.92 9.44 -3.88
C LYS A 194 -13.18 10.02 -2.66
N ARG A 195 -13.78 9.96 -1.47
CA ARG A 195 -13.14 10.40 -0.21
C ARG A 195 -11.93 9.54 0.16
N TRP A 196 -11.99 8.23 -0.05
CA TRP A 196 -10.87 7.32 0.20
C TRP A 196 -9.76 7.48 -0.82
N TRP A 197 -10.09 7.73 -2.09
CA TRP A 197 -9.12 8.09 -3.12
C TRP A 197 -8.28 9.34 -2.76
N LEU A 198 -8.89 10.38 -2.20
CA LEU A 198 -8.21 11.64 -1.86
C LEU A 198 -7.19 11.52 -0.71
N ARG A 199 -7.18 10.39 0.01
CA ARG A 199 -6.19 10.12 1.06
C ARG A 199 -4.85 9.63 0.50
N LEU A 200 -4.82 9.21 -0.77
CA LEU A 200 -3.60 8.79 -1.45
C LEU A 200 -2.82 10.01 -1.97
N SER A 201 -1.50 9.89 -2.05
CA SER A 201 -0.69 10.85 -2.81
C SER A 201 -1.02 10.77 -4.30
N PRO A 202 -0.75 11.82 -5.10
CA PRO A 202 -1.05 11.81 -6.54
C PRO A 202 -0.46 10.61 -7.28
N ASN A 203 0.76 10.20 -6.93
CA ASN A 203 1.41 9.03 -7.53
C ASN A 203 0.70 7.74 -7.13
N LYS A 204 0.40 7.53 -5.85
CA LYS A 204 -0.34 6.35 -5.39
C LYS A 204 -1.74 6.27 -5.99
N MET A 205 -2.43 7.40 -6.13
CA MET A 205 -3.73 7.46 -6.78
C MET A 205 -3.62 7.03 -8.24
N ARG A 206 -2.62 7.52 -8.97
CA ARG A 206 -2.37 7.12 -10.37
C ARG A 206 -2.08 5.63 -10.47
N ASP A 207 -1.16 5.12 -9.66
CA ASP A 207 -0.72 3.73 -9.67
C ASP A 207 -1.89 2.79 -9.35
N LEU A 208 -2.69 3.11 -8.32
CA LEU A 208 -3.84 2.32 -7.95
C LEU A 208 -4.96 2.38 -9.01
N LYS A 209 -5.20 3.54 -9.63
CA LYS A 209 -6.15 3.64 -10.76
C LYS A 209 -5.73 2.76 -11.93
N LEU A 210 -4.44 2.81 -12.29
CA LEU A 210 -3.89 1.96 -13.36
C LEU A 210 -4.07 0.49 -13.02
N PHE A 211 -3.74 0.08 -11.80
CA PHE A 211 -3.90 -1.29 -11.32
C PHE A 211 -5.35 -1.78 -11.39
N LEU A 212 -6.29 -1.00 -10.84
CA LEU A 212 -7.70 -1.35 -10.83
C LEU A 212 -8.29 -1.44 -12.25
N ASN A 213 -7.89 -0.53 -13.14
CA ASN A 213 -8.32 -0.54 -14.54
C ASN A 213 -7.68 -1.69 -15.34
N HIS A 214 -6.45 -2.11 -14.99
CA HIS A 214 -5.78 -3.25 -15.63
C HIS A 214 -6.63 -4.53 -15.50
N GLY A 215 -7.16 -4.75 -14.29
CA GLY A 215 -8.03 -5.89 -13.99
C GLY A 215 -9.40 -5.86 -14.67
N ASP A 216 -9.94 -4.69 -15.03
CA ASP A 216 -11.26 -4.57 -15.67
C ASP A 216 -11.25 -4.93 -17.18
N THR A 217 -10.08 -5.25 -17.75
CA THR A 217 -9.98 -5.54 -19.17
C THR A 217 -10.47 -6.95 -19.52
N LYS A 218 -11.61 -7.03 -20.22
CA LYS A 218 -12.12 -8.23 -20.92
C LYS A 218 -11.13 -8.86 -21.92
N LYS A 219 -9.98 -8.21 -22.17
CA LYS A 219 -8.96 -8.59 -23.15
C LYS A 219 -8.22 -9.90 -22.82
N PHE A 220 -8.26 -10.37 -21.57
CA PHE A 220 -7.54 -11.57 -21.12
C PHE A 220 -8.48 -12.72 -20.68
N GLY A 221 -9.70 -12.79 -21.23
CA GLY A 221 -10.60 -13.92 -21.03
C GLY A 221 -11.15 -14.09 -19.60
N GLY A 222 -11.09 -13.04 -18.77
CA GLY A 222 -11.72 -12.98 -17.44
C GLY A 222 -11.15 -13.92 -16.36
N LYS A 223 -10.27 -14.88 -16.71
CA LYS A 223 -9.81 -15.94 -15.81
C LYS A 223 -8.63 -15.57 -14.89
N ARG A 224 -7.80 -14.57 -15.23
CA ARG A 224 -6.59 -14.22 -14.47
C ARG A 224 -6.52 -12.71 -14.20
N ASN A 225 -7.37 -12.25 -13.28
CA ASN A 225 -7.47 -10.85 -12.93
C ASN A 225 -6.65 -10.56 -11.67
N LEU A 226 -5.56 -9.80 -11.81
CA LEU A 226 -4.67 -9.41 -10.73
C LEU A 226 -5.40 -8.68 -9.58
N THR A 227 -6.38 -7.84 -9.91
CA THR A 227 -7.23 -7.15 -8.93
C THR A 227 -8.11 -8.14 -8.15
N ASN A 228 -8.64 -9.16 -8.82
CA ASN A 228 -9.47 -10.16 -8.14
C ASN A 228 -8.64 -11.06 -7.21
N ALA A 229 -7.47 -11.50 -7.67
CA ALA A 229 -6.54 -12.29 -6.85
C ALA A 229 -6.07 -11.49 -5.63
N LEU A 230 -5.78 -10.20 -5.79
CA LEU A 230 -5.43 -9.32 -4.69
C LEU A 230 -6.61 -9.09 -3.74
N ASN A 231 -7.82 -8.88 -4.26
CA ASN A 231 -9.04 -8.71 -3.45
C ASN A 231 -9.40 -9.96 -2.65
N ALA A 232 -9.12 -11.17 -3.15
CA ALA A 232 -9.37 -12.41 -2.41
C ALA A 232 -8.64 -12.43 -1.06
N LEU A 233 -7.44 -11.82 -0.99
CA LEU A 233 -6.66 -11.70 0.24
C LEU A 233 -7.27 -10.75 1.27
N LEU A 234 -8.27 -9.92 0.93
CA LEU A 234 -8.94 -9.02 1.89
C LEU A 234 -9.69 -9.78 3.00
N THR A 235 -9.98 -11.06 2.77
CA THR A 235 -10.55 -12.01 3.75
C THR A 235 -9.57 -12.40 4.86
N ILE A 236 -8.31 -11.99 4.75
CA ILE A 236 -7.23 -12.26 5.71
C ILE A 236 -6.67 -10.91 6.19
N PRO A 237 -7.35 -10.20 7.10
CA PRO A 237 -7.09 -8.78 7.37
C PRO A 237 -5.65 -8.48 7.77
N ASN A 238 -5.03 -9.36 8.57
CA ASN A 238 -3.71 -9.13 9.15
C ASN A 238 -2.54 -9.40 8.20
N LEU A 239 -2.78 -9.89 6.97
CA LEU A 239 -1.75 -9.94 5.92
C LEU A 239 -1.37 -8.55 5.39
N TRP A 240 -2.23 -7.58 5.59
CA TRP A 240 -2.17 -6.28 4.93
C TRP A 240 -1.42 -5.24 5.78
N ASN A 241 -0.13 -5.45 5.98
CA ASN A 241 0.71 -4.50 6.72
C ASN A 241 1.72 -3.78 5.80
N GLY A 242 1.79 -2.46 5.91
CA GLY A 242 2.81 -1.62 5.26
C GLY A 242 2.30 -0.69 4.15
N ASN A 243 3.25 -0.06 3.47
CA ASN A 243 3.03 0.92 2.41
C ASN A 243 3.39 0.28 1.06
N TRP A 244 2.36 -0.22 0.36
CA TRP A 244 2.52 -1.09 -0.81
C TRP A 244 1.84 -0.56 -2.07
N ILE A 245 0.89 0.39 -1.96
CA ILE A 245 0.21 0.96 -3.14
C ILE A 245 1.24 1.61 -4.07
N GLY A 246 2.26 2.25 -3.50
CA GLY A 246 3.34 2.85 -4.27
C GLY A 246 4.26 1.85 -5.00
N ILE A 247 4.07 0.53 -4.83
CA ILE A 247 4.84 -0.51 -5.52
C ILE A 247 4.03 -1.13 -6.67
N LEU A 248 2.71 -0.86 -6.74
CA LEU A 248 1.82 -1.44 -7.76
C LEU A 248 2.28 -1.14 -9.19
N HIS A 249 2.81 0.05 -9.46
CA HIS A 249 3.31 0.38 -10.79
C HIS A 249 4.48 -0.51 -11.21
N HIS A 250 5.34 -0.95 -10.28
CA HIS A 250 6.41 -1.89 -10.58
C HIS A 250 5.85 -3.24 -10.99
N ALA A 251 4.82 -3.74 -10.30
CA ALA A 251 4.16 -5.00 -10.64
C ALA A 251 3.58 -4.97 -12.07
N LEU A 252 2.89 -3.88 -12.44
CA LEU A 252 2.33 -3.71 -13.79
C LEU A 252 3.41 -3.57 -14.87
N ALA A 253 4.56 -2.95 -14.55
CA ALA A 253 5.66 -2.78 -15.49
C ALA A 253 6.38 -4.09 -15.85
N LEU A 254 6.21 -5.15 -15.04
CA LEU A 254 6.78 -6.47 -15.33
C LEU A 254 6.13 -7.14 -16.54
N LYS A 255 4.85 -6.85 -16.83
CA LYS A 255 4.07 -7.52 -17.89
C LYS A 255 4.00 -9.06 -17.70
N CYS A 256 3.95 -9.56 -16.47
CA CYS A 256 3.88 -10.99 -16.15
C CYS A 256 2.70 -11.33 -15.22
N ASP A 257 1.52 -10.79 -15.53
CA ASP A 257 0.32 -10.89 -14.69
C ASP A 257 -0.02 -12.32 -14.28
N GLU A 258 0.17 -13.31 -15.15
CA GLU A 258 -0.10 -14.72 -14.89
C GLU A 258 0.69 -15.23 -13.68
N ARG A 259 1.97 -14.83 -13.57
CA ARG A 259 2.87 -15.21 -12.48
C ARG A 259 2.54 -14.46 -11.19
N LEU A 260 2.15 -13.19 -11.31
CA LEU A 260 1.73 -12.40 -10.16
C LEU A 260 0.41 -12.90 -9.57
N VAL A 261 -0.57 -13.22 -10.42
CA VAL A 261 -1.84 -13.86 -10.03
C VAL A 261 -1.57 -15.18 -9.32
N HIS A 262 -0.73 -16.04 -9.90
CA HIS A 262 -0.37 -17.32 -9.30
C HIS A 262 0.25 -17.15 -7.90
N TYR A 263 1.12 -16.15 -7.70
CA TYR A 263 1.69 -15.86 -6.38
C TYR A 263 0.60 -15.43 -5.38
N LEU A 264 -0.29 -14.51 -5.76
CA LEU A 264 -1.38 -14.05 -4.87
C LEU A 264 -2.34 -15.20 -4.52
N GLU A 265 -2.65 -16.06 -5.47
CA GLU A 265 -3.42 -17.30 -5.24
C GLU A 265 -2.66 -18.27 -4.32
N TYR A 266 -1.33 -18.39 -4.47
CA TYR A 266 -0.49 -19.20 -3.59
C TYR A 266 -0.50 -18.68 -2.14
N ILE A 267 -0.49 -17.35 -1.94
CA ILE A 267 -0.70 -16.76 -0.61
C ILE A 267 -2.07 -17.17 -0.08
N TYR A 268 -3.14 -16.93 -0.84
CA TYR A 268 -4.50 -17.20 -0.40
C TYR A 268 -4.69 -18.68 -0.01
N THR A 269 -4.25 -19.59 -0.88
CA THR A 269 -4.35 -21.04 -0.68
C THR A 269 -3.50 -21.52 0.51
N THR A 270 -2.30 -20.96 0.71
CA THR A 270 -1.46 -21.31 1.86
C THR A 270 -2.17 -20.99 3.17
N TRP A 271 -2.65 -19.76 3.31
CA TRP A 271 -3.27 -19.31 4.57
C TRP A 271 -4.61 -20.01 4.83
N THR A 272 -5.46 -20.16 3.82
CA THR A 272 -6.72 -20.92 3.96
C THR A 272 -6.49 -22.40 4.23
N THR A 273 -5.42 -23.00 3.69
CA THR A 273 -5.04 -24.38 4.03
C THR A 273 -4.61 -24.49 5.48
N ILE A 274 -3.77 -23.56 5.98
CA ILE A 274 -3.31 -23.62 7.37
C ILE A 274 -4.49 -23.41 8.33
N THR A 275 -5.34 -22.41 8.10
CA THR A 275 -6.36 -22.00 9.08
C THR A 275 -7.76 -22.55 8.85
N GLY A 276 -8.01 -23.22 7.72
CA GLY A 276 -9.35 -23.58 7.30
C GLY A 276 -10.19 -22.34 7.00
N GLU A 277 -11.48 -22.38 7.37
CA GLU A 277 -12.44 -21.30 7.09
C GLU A 277 -12.27 -20.04 7.98
N SER A 278 -11.40 -20.10 9.00
CA SER A 278 -11.28 -19.05 10.02
C SER A 278 -10.09 -18.09 9.79
N THR A 279 -9.90 -17.63 8.55
CA THR A 279 -8.78 -16.73 8.20
C THR A 279 -8.84 -15.36 8.90
N GLU A 280 -10.04 -14.91 9.28
CA GLU A 280 -10.25 -13.63 9.97
C GLU A 280 -9.73 -13.63 11.43
N THR A 281 -9.58 -14.83 12.01
CA THR A 281 -9.18 -15.04 13.41
C THR A 281 -7.66 -15.03 13.60
N ILE A 282 -6.89 -15.02 12.52
CA ILE A 282 -5.42 -15.00 12.57
C ILE A 282 -4.95 -13.61 12.97
N ASP A 283 -4.06 -13.52 13.94
CA ASP A 283 -3.50 -12.26 14.39
C ASP A 283 -2.17 -11.91 13.69
N GLY A 284 -1.78 -10.63 13.76
CA GLY A 284 -0.58 -10.15 13.09
C GLY A 284 0.74 -10.73 13.62
N GLU A 285 0.79 -11.15 14.90
CA GLU A 285 1.99 -11.76 15.51
C GLU A 285 2.20 -13.16 14.96
N THR A 286 1.14 -13.97 14.88
CA THR A 286 1.16 -15.27 14.20
C THR A 286 1.65 -15.13 12.75
N ILE A 287 1.17 -14.12 12.00
CA ILE A 287 1.63 -13.90 10.63
C ILE A 287 3.11 -13.57 10.57
N ALA A 288 3.60 -12.68 11.44
CA ALA A 288 5.01 -12.30 11.49
C ALA A 288 5.92 -13.49 11.87
N GLU A 289 5.45 -14.35 12.78
CA GLU A 289 6.19 -15.55 13.19
C GLU A 289 6.09 -16.71 12.21
N LEU A 290 5.17 -16.70 11.25
CA LEU A 290 5.10 -17.72 10.20
C LEU A 290 5.76 -17.27 8.89
N GLU A 291 5.74 -15.98 8.59
CA GLU A 291 6.35 -15.40 7.38
C GLU A 291 7.79 -15.90 7.16
N LEU A 292 8.09 -16.34 5.94
CA LEU A 292 9.40 -16.83 5.49
C LEU A 292 9.94 -18.09 6.19
N ARG A 293 9.11 -18.80 6.96
CA ARG A 293 9.49 -20.10 7.55
C ARG A 293 8.96 -21.27 6.73
N ALA A 294 9.64 -22.40 6.82
CA ALA A 294 9.28 -23.67 6.19
C ALA A 294 8.93 -24.73 7.24
N PRO A 295 7.66 -24.88 7.64
CA PRO A 295 7.24 -25.75 8.74
C PRO A 295 7.57 -27.25 8.60
N SER A 296 7.82 -27.72 7.38
CA SER A 296 8.26 -29.10 7.14
C SER A 296 9.73 -29.33 7.47
N VAL A 297 10.53 -28.28 7.58
CA VAL A 297 11.97 -28.35 7.91
C VAL A 297 12.14 -28.46 9.43
N PRO A 298 12.96 -29.41 9.95
CA PRO A 298 13.08 -29.65 11.39
C PRO A 298 13.42 -28.42 12.24
N ARG A 299 14.30 -27.55 11.72
CA ARG A 299 14.73 -26.32 12.43
C ARG A 299 13.55 -25.36 12.65
N ASP A 300 12.81 -25.08 11.58
CA ASP A 300 11.68 -24.16 11.63
C ASP A 300 10.50 -24.80 12.38
N ARG A 301 10.29 -26.11 12.22
CA ARG A 301 9.29 -26.86 13.00
C ARG A 301 9.52 -26.73 14.50
N ALA A 302 10.73 -27.02 14.99
CA ALA A 302 11.02 -26.95 16.41
C ALA A 302 10.81 -25.54 16.99
N TYR A 303 11.15 -24.51 16.21
CA TYR A 303 10.88 -23.12 16.59
C TYR A 303 9.37 -22.84 16.68
N LEU A 304 8.59 -23.30 15.69
CA LEU A 304 7.14 -23.11 15.66
C LEU A 304 6.42 -23.94 16.72
N GLU A 305 6.92 -25.13 17.06
CA GLU A 305 6.42 -25.99 18.14
C GLU A 305 6.47 -25.26 19.47
N ALA A 306 7.62 -24.70 19.83
CA ALA A 306 7.78 -23.93 21.06
C ALA A 306 6.77 -22.77 21.15
N LEU A 307 6.66 -21.96 20.08
CA LEU A 307 5.70 -20.84 20.05
C LEU A 307 4.24 -21.29 20.09
N PHE A 308 3.93 -22.47 19.55
CA PHE A 308 2.59 -23.02 19.57
C PHE A 308 2.20 -23.52 20.96
N GLU A 309 3.13 -24.20 21.66
CA GLU A 309 2.98 -24.68 23.03
C GLU A 309 2.89 -23.51 24.03
N ASP A 310 3.69 -22.47 23.84
CA ASP A 310 3.65 -21.23 24.64
C ASP A 310 2.37 -20.39 24.41
N GLY A 311 1.51 -20.79 23.48
CA GLY A 311 0.26 -20.10 23.17
C GLY A 311 0.44 -18.78 22.41
N VAL A 312 1.63 -18.49 21.88
CA VAL A 312 1.93 -17.31 21.06
C VAL A 312 1.24 -17.44 19.70
N LEU A 313 1.35 -18.62 19.07
CA LEU A 313 0.70 -18.87 17.78
C LEU A 313 -0.80 -19.19 17.93
N PHE A 314 -1.59 -18.62 17.02
CA PHE A 314 -3.02 -18.86 16.90
C PHE A 314 -3.79 -18.56 18.20
N LYS A 315 -3.38 -17.54 18.96
CA LYS A 315 -3.91 -17.23 20.30
C LYS A 315 -5.42 -17.05 20.39
N TYR A 316 -6.09 -16.67 19.29
CA TYR A 316 -7.54 -16.50 19.24
C TYR A 316 -8.32 -17.79 18.93
N PHE A 317 -7.62 -18.88 18.58
CA PHE A 317 -8.22 -20.20 18.46
C PHE A 317 -8.24 -20.87 19.83
N GLN A 318 -9.39 -20.85 20.50
CA GLN A 318 -9.56 -21.35 21.87
C GLN A 318 -9.94 -22.83 21.93
N HIS A 319 -10.58 -23.36 20.88
CA HIS A 319 -11.02 -24.76 20.84
C HIS A 319 -9.82 -25.70 20.60
N PRO A 320 -9.55 -26.67 21.50
CA PRO A 320 -8.41 -27.57 21.39
C PRO A 320 -8.37 -28.35 20.07
N GLU A 321 -9.52 -28.86 19.60
CA GLU A 321 -9.62 -29.59 18.34
C GLU A 321 -9.26 -28.72 17.13
N SER A 322 -9.70 -27.46 17.12
CA SER A 322 -9.37 -26.51 16.06
C SER A 322 -7.88 -26.18 16.07
N ARG A 323 -7.29 -25.95 17.26
CA ARG A 323 -5.85 -25.71 17.42
C ARG A 323 -5.02 -26.89 16.91
N GLU A 324 -5.36 -28.12 17.30
CA GLU A 324 -4.64 -29.32 16.86
C GLU A 324 -4.74 -29.52 15.35
N SER A 325 -5.92 -29.27 14.79
CA SER A 325 -6.18 -29.35 13.35
C SER A 325 -5.34 -28.33 12.55
N ILE A 326 -5.23 -27.09 13.05
CA ILE A 326 -4.37 -26.05 12.49
C ILE A 326 -2.91 -26.46 12.56
N TRP A 327 -2.46 -26.91 13.74
CA TRP A 327 -1.09 -27.37 13.94
C TRP A 327 -0.70 -28.46 12.96
N ARG A 328 -1.56 -29.48 12.80
CA ARG A 328 -1.35 -30.58 11.86
C ARG A 328 -1.17 -30.09 10.43
N ARG A 329 -2.05 -29.20 9.96
CA ARG A 329 -1.96 -28.63 8.61
C ARG A 329 -0.70 -27.79 8.44
N LEU A 330 -0.35 -26.98 9.44
CA LEU A 330 0.85 -26.15 9.45
C LEU A 330 2.11 -27.01 9.28
N VAL A 331 2.33 -28.04 10.10
CA VAL A 331 3.57 -28.83 10.04
C VAL A 331 3.67 -29.73 8.80
N THR A 332 2.55 -30.05 8.17
CA THR A 332 2.53 -30.81 6.91
C THR A 332 2.80 -29.94 5.67
N PHE A 333 2.71 -28.62 5.80
CA PHE A 333 2.91 -27.69 4.70
C PHE A 333 4.33 -27.79 4.13
N GLN A 334 4.42 -28.05 2.82
CA GLN A 334 5.67 -28.18 2.10
C GLN A 334 5.97 -26.88 1.36
N GLY A 335 6.82 -26.04 1.95
CA GLY A 335 7.25 -24.79 1.33
C GLY A 335 7.50 -23.70 2.36
N ILE A 336 7.91 -22.54 1.84
CA ILE A 336 8.07 -21.31 2.63
C ILE A 336 6.70 -20.61 2.69
N ILE A 337 6.27 -20.20 3.88
CA ILE A 337 5.00 -19.49 4.07
C ILE A 337 5.10 -18.08 3.48
N PRO A 338 4.29 -17.76 2.45
CA PRO A 338 4.33 -16.48 1.76
C PRO A 338 3.39 -15.45 2.43
N THR A 339 3.66 -14.16 2.22
CA THR A 339 2.79 -13.06 2.63
C THR A 339 2.74 -11.99 1.53
N LEU A 340 1.88 -10.98 1.69
CA LEU A 340 1.92 -9.81 0.82
C LEU A 340 3.28 -9.10 0.87
N ARG A 341 3.96 -9.12 2.02
CA ARG A 341 5.30 -8.55 2.12
C ARG A 341 6.30 -9.32 1.25
N THR A 342 6.30 -10.65 1.31
CA THR A 342 7.20 -11.47 0.48
C THR A 342 6.91 -11.26 -0.99
N PHE A 343 5.64 -11.21 -1.40
CA PHE A 343 5.24 -10.87 -2.77
C PHE A 343 5.87 -9.56 -3.28
N PHE A 344 5.76 -8.47 -2.51
CA PHE A 344 6.35 -7.19 -2.91
C PHE A 344 7.89 -7.18 -2.83
N GLN A 345 8.52 -8.06 -2.05
CA GLN A 345 9.97 -8.24 -2.10
C GLN A 345 10.39 -9.02 -3.35
N ASP A 346 9.67 -10.07 -3.68
CA ASP A 346 9.99 -10.97 -4.80
C ASP A 346 9.73 -10.31 -6.15
N ILE A 347 8.80 -9.35 -6.25
CA ILE A 347 8.67 -8.47 -7.43
C ILE A 347 9.99 -7.80 -7.81
N LYS A 348 10.82 -7.44 -6.82
CA LYS A 348 12.13 -6.81 -7.09
C LYS A 348 13.13 -7.81 -7.66
N PHE A 349 12.99 -9.08 -7.34
CA PHE A 349 13.74 -10.16 -7.95
C PHE A 349 13.20 -10.47 -9.36
N LEU A 350 11.88 -10.44 -9.57
CA LEU A 350 11.27 -10.68 -10.88
C LEU A 350 11.58 -9.58 -11.91
N SER A 351 11.88 -8.35 -11.48
CA SER A 351 12.19 -7.21 -12.37
C SER A 351 13.30 -7.51 -13.41
N PRO A 352 14.52 -7.91 -13.01
CA PRO A 352 15.58 -8.25 -13.97
C PRO A 352 15.21 -9.44 -14.87
N LEU A 353 14.46 -10.42 -14.35
CA LEU A 353 14.01 -11.57 -15.15
C LEU A 353 13.03 -11.12 -16.22
N ALA A 354 12.01 -10.32 -15.86
CA ALA A 354 11.04 -9.78 -16.80
C ALA A 354 11.70 -8.88 -17.85
N LYS A 355 12.77 -8.15 -17.48
CA LYS A 355 13.56 -7.38 -18.44
C LYS A 355 14.28 -8.28 -19.44
N ALA A 356 14.90 -9.37 -19.00
CA ALA A 356 15.50 -10.36 -19.90
C ALA A 356 14.45 -10.99 -20.83
N MET A 357 13.30 -11.41 -20.30
CA MET A 357 12.21 -11.98 -21.10
C MET A 357 11.67 -10.98 -22.14
N LYS A 358 11.58 -9.68 -21.82
CA LYS A 358 11.19 -8.64 -22.77
C LYS A 358 12.24 -8.42 -23.85
N GLY A 359 13.54 -8.46 -23.52
CA GLY A 359 14.61 -8.36 -24.51
C GLY A 359 14.64 -9.54 -25.49
N LEU A 360 14.17 -10.72 -25.09
CA LEU A 360 14.00 -11.87 -25.99
C LEU A 360 12.83 -11.68 -26.98
N LEU A 361 11.83 -10.88 -26.60
CA LEU A 361 10.59 -10.70 -27.36
C LEU A 361 10.56 -9.33 -28.04
N ASP A 362 10.10 -8.31 -27.33
CA ASP A 362 10.09 -6.90 -27.70
C ASP A 362 9.98 -6.11 -26.39
N GLU A 363 10.67 -4.99 -26.27
CA GLU A 363 10.54 -4.12 -25.11
C GLU A 363 9.14 -3.48 -25.00
N ASN A 364 8.43 -3.32 -26.12
CA ASN A 364 7.13 -2.66 -26.23
C ASN A 364 5.92 -3.62 -26.33
N LEU A 365 5.89 -4.64 -25.47
CA LEU A 365 4.81 -5.64 -25.44
C LEU A 365 3.41 -5.00 -25.30
N GLN A 366 2.54 -5.34 -26.26
CA GLN A 366 1.10 -5.00 -26.22
C GLN A 366 0.30 -5.87 -25.24
N GLY A 367 0.90 -6.95 -24.70
CA GLY A 367 0.31 -7.90 -23.76
C GLY A 367 1.28 -8.28 -22.65
N THR A 368 1.04 -9.45 -22.03
CA THR A 368 1.97 -10.05 -21.07
C THR A 368 3.08 -10.81 -21.81
N ILE A 369 4.16 -11.14 -21.10
CA ILE A 369 5.24 -11.99 -21.59
C ILE A 369 4.68 -13.35 -22.00
N ASP A 370 3.90 -14.00 -21.13
CA ASP A 370 3.34 -15.33 -21.38
C ASP A 370 2.39 -15.31 -22.59
N THR A 371 1.48 -14.33 -22.70
CA THR A 371 0.58 -14.24 -23.89
C THR A 371 1.31 -13.90 -25.19
N THR A 372 2.45 -13.20 -25.12
CA THR A 372 3.30 -12.96 -26.30
C THR A 372 4.01 -14.24 -26.70
N LEU A 373 4.58 -14.99 -25.75
CA LEU A 373 5.22 -16.28 -26.01
C LEU A 373 4.23 -17.30 -26.58
N GLU A 374 3.02 -17.36 -26.06
CA GLU A 374 1.94 -18.21 -26.60
C GLU A 374 1.67 -17.89 -28.08
N LYS A 375 1.68 -16.61 -28.47
CA LYS A 375 1.47 -16.20 -29.88
C LYS A 375 2.66 -16.50 -30.79
N CYS A 376 3.86 -16.50 -30.23
CA CYS A 376 5.09 -16.83 -30.94
C CYS A 376 5.41 -18.33 -30.89
N PHE A 377 4.53 -19.16 -30.34
CA PHE A 377 4.73 -20.60 -30.33
C PHE A 377 4.26 -21.20 -31.66
N TYR A 378 5.22 -21.64 -32.48
CA TYR A 378 4.97 -22.31 -33.76
C TYR A 378 5.25 -23.82 -33.70
N GLY A 379 5.65 -24.33 -32.53
CA GLY A 379 6.03 -25.72 -32.36
C GLY A 379 7.26 -26.10 -33.18
N ILE A 380 8.09 -25.13 -33.57
CA ILE A 380 9.33 -25.41 -34.29
C ILE A 380 10.21 -26.31 -33.44
N ASN A 381 10.86 -27.28 -34.07
CA ASN A 381 11.64 -28.30 -33.38
C ASN A 381 10.85 -29.17 -32.37
N GLN A 382 9.54 -29.02 -32.18
CA GLN A 382 8.76 -29.86 -31.26
C GLN A 382 8.41 -31.22 -31.87
N ARG A 383 8.09 -32.18 -31.00
CA ARG A 383 7.66 -33.52 -31.39
C ARG A 383 6.25 -33.76 -30.86
N GLU A 384 5.35 -34.21 -31.73
CA GLU A 384 3.98 -34.56 -31.36
C GLU A 384 3.95 -35.60 -30.23
N GLY A 385 3.12 -35.36 -29.21
CA GLY A 385 2.97 -36.23 -28.04
C GLY A 385 4.07 -36.09 -26.98
N PHE A 386 5.02 -35.15 -27.14
CA PHE A 386 6.09 -34.93 -26.18
C PHE A 386 6.36 -33.43 -25.95
N PHE A 387 6.84 -33.06 -24.77
CA PHE A 387 7.40 -31.74 -24.49
C PHE A 387 8.83 -31.87 -23.97
N ARG A 388 9.59 -30.78 -24.03
CA ARG A 388 10.98 -30.74 -23.54
C ARG A 388 11.06 -30.20 -22.12
N ILE A 389 11.89 -30.84 -21.31
CA ILE A 389 12.32 -30.31 -20.00
C ILE A 389 13.84 -30.21 -19.94
N GLN A 390 14.36 -29.16 -19.31
CA GLN A 390 15.79 -29.01 -19.10
C GLN A 390 16.21 -29.85 -17.88
N ARG A 391 17.03 -30.88 -18.11
CA ARG A 391 17.55 -31.76 -17.05
C ARG A 391 18.93 -31.33 -16.54
N SER A 392 19.74 -30.73 -17.41
CA SER A 392 21.02 -30.11 -17.08
C SER A 392 21.22 -28.87 -17.94
N GLU A 393 22.29 -28.10 -17.71
CA GLU A 393 22.58 -26.86 -18.45
C GLU A 393 22.48 -27.03 -19.97
N ASN A 394 22.99 -28.16 -20.49
CA ASN A 394 23.09 -28.43 -21.92
C ASN A 394 22.21 -29.60 -22.38
N GLN A 395 21.26 -30.06 -21.57
CA GLN A 395 20.44 -31.24 -21.91
C GLN A 395 18.95 -30.99 -21.74
N LEU A 396 18.23 -31.10 -22.86
CA LEU A 396 16.77 -31.18 -22.90
C LEU A 396 16.34 -32.64 -23.11
N VAL A 397 15.31 -33.06 -22.37
CA VAL A 397 14.77 -34.42 -22.42
C VAL A 397 13.31 -34.35 -22.84
N LEU A 398 12.89 -35.28 -23.71
CA LEU A 398 11.51 -35.43 -24.12
C LEU A 398 10.70 -36.20 -23.07
N VAL A 399 9.57 -35.63 -22.67
CA VAL A 399 8.60 -36.22 -21.74
C VAL A 399 7.25 -36.30 -22.43
N PRO A 400 6.47 -37.40 -22.27
CA PRO A 400 5.15 -37.50 -22.85
C PRO A 400 4.24 -36.36 -22.38
N GLY A 401 3.52 -35.72 -23.32
CA GLY A 401 2.59 -34.63 -23.02
C GLY A 401 1.94 -34.06 -24.28
N ASN A 402 1.20 -32.97 -24.11
CA ASN A 402 0.45 -32.32 -25.19
C ASN A 402 1.05 -30.95 -25.57
N VAL A 403 0.39 -30.23 -26.48
CA VAL A 403 0.82 -28.90 -26.94
C VAL A 403 0.76 -27.86 -25.82
N ASP A 404 -0.22 -27.92 -24.94
CA ASP A 404 -0.31 -27.01 -23.80
C ASP A 404 0.87 -27.23 -22.84
N ASP A 405 1.30 -28.49 -22.63
CA ASP A 405 2.50 -28.81 -21.87
C ASP A 405 3.76 -28.23 -22.55
N GLN A 406 3.89 -28.34 -23.88
CA GLN A 406 5.01 -27.74 -24.62
C GLN A 406 5.13 -26.23 -24.35
N ILE A 407 4.00 -25.52 -24.46
CA ILE A 407 3.95 -24.08 -24.23
C ILE A 407 4.26 -23.76 -22.75
N GLN A 408 3.56 -24.40 -21.81
CA GLN A 408 3.67 -24.10 -20.39
C GLN A 408 5.09 -24.38 -19.86
N PHE A 409 5.63 -25.57 -20.14
CA PHE A 409 6.97 -25.95 -19.69
C PHE A 409 8.08 -25.24 -20.48
N GLY A 410 7.83 -24.91 -21.75
CA GLY A 410 8.71 -24.06 -22.54
C GLY A 410 8.86 -22.67 -21.92
N ILE A 411 7.75 -21.99 -21.63
CA ILE A 411 7.76 -20.67 -20.96
C ILE A 411 8.45 -20.75 -19.59
N LEU A 412 8.15 -21.77 -18.78
CA LEU A 412 8.81 -21.98 -17.49
C LEU A 412 10.33 -22.16 -17.63
N THR A 413 10.77 -22.89 -18.65
CA THR A 413 12.20 -23.11 -18.92
C THR A 413 12.90 -21.81 -19.29
N LEU A 414 12.26 -20.94 -20.08
CA LEU A 414 12.78 -19.61 -20.40
C LEU A 414 12.88 -18.71 -19.16
N TRP A 415 11.87 -18.71 -18.28
CA TRP A 415 11.94 -17.98 -17.00
C TRP A 415 13.06 -18.51 -16.10
N LEU A 416 13.29 -19.82 -16.07
CA LEU A 416 14.40 -20.42 -15.34
C LEU A 416 15.75 -20.01 -15.92
N PHE A 417 15.88 -19.97 -17.25
CA PHE A 417 17.10 -19.46 -17.90
C PHE A 417 17.34 -18.00 -17.52
N ALA A 418 16.31 -17.15 -17.63
CA ALA A 418 16.37 -15.75 -17.22
C ALA A 418 16.78 -15.62 -15.75
N SER A 419 16.28 -16.48 -14.86
CA SER A 419 16.64 -16.44 -13.43
C SER A 419 18.13 -16.70 -13.15
N ARG A 420 18.78 -17.49 -14.01
CA ARG A 420 20.21 -17.83 -13.87
C ARG A 420 21.10 -16.71 -14.40
N TYR A 421 20.73 -16.11 -15.53
CA TYR A 421 21.63 -15.23 -16.29
C TYR A 421 21.12 -13.79 -16.47
N CYS A 422 20.03 -13.36 -15.82
CA CYS A 422 19.46 -12.01 -15.99
C CYS A 422 20.48 -10.88 -15.79
N PHE A 423 21.42 -11.02 -14.85
CA PHE A 423 22.42 -9.99 -14.58
C PHE A 423 23.52 -9.94 -15.65
N GLU A 424 23.77 -11.04 -16.36
CA GLU A 424 24.67 -11.08 -17.51
C GLU A 424 24.01 -10.54 -18.78
N MET A 425 22.69 -10.68 -18.89
CA MET A 425 21.92 -10.23 -20.06
C MET A 425 21.50 -8.76 -19.99
N THR A 426 21.12 -8.25 -18.82
CA THR A 426 20.38 -6.96 -18.73
C THR A 426 21.20 -5.78 -18.22
N GLY A 427 22.46 -6.01 -17.84
CA GLY A 427 23.32 -5.05 -17.16
C GLY A 427 22.81 -4.63 -15.77
N GLU A 428 21.73 -5.24 -15.27
CA GLU A 428 21.26 -5.02 -13.92
C GLU A 428 22.20 -5.65 -12.90
N CYS A 429 22.16 -5.14 -11.67
CA CYS A 429 22.99 -5.64 -10.59
C CYS A 429 22.14 -6.25 -9.49
N PRO A 430 22.64 -7.33 -8.84
CA PRO A 430 22.03 -7.81 -7.62
C PRO A 430 22.04 -6.71 -6.56
N ARG A 431 21.10 -6.79 -5.63
CA ARG A 431 21.11 -5.88 -4.48
C ARG A 431 22.32 -6.17 -3.61
N LYS A 432 22.93 -5.10 -3.10
CA LYS A 432 24.04 -5.22 -2.16
C LYS A 432 23.54 -5.68 -0.79
N ASP A 433 24.32 -6.52 -0.14
CA ASP A 433 24.18 -6.76 1.28
C ASP A 433 24.60 -5.55 2.10
N ARG A 434 24.10 -5.49 3.34
CA ARG A 434 24.40 -4.38 4.24
C ARG A 434 25.89 -4.35 4.55
N GLY A 435 26.53 -3.21 4.29
CA GLY A 435 27.97 -3.01 4.50
C GLY A 435 28.85 -3.44 3.33
N MET A 436 28.28 -4.08 2.30
CA MET A 436 29.02 -4.48 1.10
C MET A 436 29.13 -3.34 0.08
N LYS A 437 30.15 -3.43 -0.77
CA LYS A 437 30.35 -2.49 -1.89
C LYS A 437 29.20 -2.60 -2.89
N LYS A 438 28.85 -1.48 -3.53
CA LYS A 438 27.85 -1.46 -4.59
C LYS A 438 28.38 -2.29 -5.78
N PRO A 439 27.62 -3.27 -6.30
CA PRO A 439 28.03 -4.01 -7.49
C PRO A 439 28.17 -3.07 -8.69
N VAL A 440 29.11 -3.39 -9.57
CA VAL A 440 29.35 -2.65 -10.81
C VAL A 440 28.55 -3.32 -11.91
N ALA A 441 27.79 -2.51 -12.66
CA ALA A 441 27.07 -2.99 -13.83
C ALA A 441 28.06 -3.50 -14.87
N LYS A 442 27.84 -4.72 -15.36
CA LYS A 442 28.58 -5.30 -16.47
C LYS A 442 27.84 -5.00 -17.77
N GLU A 443 28.57 -4.93 -18.87
CA GLU A 443 27.94 -4.89 -20.19
C GLU A 443 27.19 -6.19 -20.45
N PRO A 444 26.03 -6.13 -21.13
CA PRO A 444 25.31 -7.32 -21.59
C PRO A 444 26.23 -8.29 -22.34
N ASN A 445 26.11 -9.59 -22.04
CA ASN A 445 26.87 -10.64 -22.71
C ASN A 445 26.08 -11.20 -23.90
N ASP A 446 26.49 -10.84 -25.11
CA ASP A 446 25.84 -11.27 -26.35
C ASP A 446 25.78 -12.80 -26.52
N ALA A 447 26.79 -13.53 -26.03
CA ALA A 447 26.79 -15.00 -26.11
C ALA A 447 25.68 -15.64 -25.26
N VAL A 448 25.31 -14.99 -24.16
CA VAL A 448 24.21 -15.44 -23.29
C VAL A 448 22.86 -15.13 -23.94
N TRP A 449 22.73 -13.97 -24.59
CA TRP A 449 21.55 -13.62 -25.39
C TRP A 449 21.33 -14.60 -26.56
N TYR A 450 22.39 -14.90 -27.31
CA TYR A 450 22.36 -15.91 -28.37
C TYR A 450 21.93 -17.29 -27.84
N SER A 451 22.48 -17.71 -26.69
CA SER A 451 22.08 -18.97 -26.03
C SER A 451 20.61 -18.96 -25.59
N PHE A 452 20.10 -17.80 -25.17
CA PHE A 452 18.71 -17.65 -24.76
C PHE A 452 17.76 -17.76 -25.96
N ALA A 453 18.12 -17.13 -27.09
CA ALA A 453 17.41 -17.22 -28.35
C ALA A 453 17.38 -18.65 -28.91
N LEU A 454 18.54 -19.33 -28.92
CA LEU A 454 18.63 -20.75 -29.32
C LEU A 454 17.72 -21.64 -28.47
N LEU A 455 17.71 -21.43 -27.15
CA LEU A 455 16.83 -22.17 -26.25
C LEU A 455 15.34 -21.91 -26.58
N ALA A 456 14.96 -20.68 -26.89
CA ALA A 456 13.59 -20.35 -27.28
C ALA A 456 13.18 -21.08 -28.57
N LEU A 457 14.05 -21.08 -29.59
CA LEU A 457 13.84 -21.80 -30.85
C LEU A 457 13.75 -23.32 -30.62
N GLU A 458 14.58 -23.89 -29.74
CA GLU A 458 14.53 -25.32 -29.41
C GLU A 458 13.26 -25.71 -28.65
N LEU A 459 12.68 -24.77 -27.89
CA LEU A 459 11.42 -24.92 -27.16
C LEU A 459 10.19 -24.60 -28.02
N GLY A 460 10.35 -24.21 -29.29
CA GLY A 460 9.25 -24.00 -30.23
C GLY A 460 8.72 -22.58 -30.34
N PHE A 461 9.39 -21.62 -29.71
CA PHE A 461 9.09 -20.19 -29.81
C PHE A 461 9.92 -19.56 -30.92
N ASP A 462 9.27 -18.79 -31.79
CA ASP A 462 9.88 -18.21 -32.98
C ASP A 462 9.29 -16.82 -33.25
N SER A 463 10.17 -15.83 -33.47
CA SER A 463 9.82 -14.47 -33.85
C SER A 463 11.02 -13.81 -34.54
N ASP A 464 10.79 -12.71 -35.24
CA ASP A 464 11.87 -11.97 -35.90
C ASP A 464 12.92 -11.52 -34.87
N GLN A 465 12.51 -10.98 -33.71
CA GLN A 465 13.44 -10.62 -32.63
C GLN A 465 14.21 -11.81 -32.06
N ILE A 466 13.59 -12.98 -31.88
CA ILE A 466 14.33 -14.18 -31.43
C ILE A 466 15.39 -14.58 -32.45
N ARG A 467 15.15 -14.37 -33.75
CA ARG A 467 16.09 -14.69 -34.83
C ARG A 467 17.18 -13.64 -35.04
N GLU A 468 16.94 -12.40 -34.64
CA GLU A 468 17.91 -11.30 -34.70
C GLU A 468 19.00 -11.39 -33.63
N LEU A 469 18.68 -12.02 -32.49
CA LEU A 469 19.60 -12.34 -31.39
C LEU A 469 20.48 -13.56 -31.70
#